data_AF-A0A4R4LVV1-F1
#
_entry.id   AF-A0A4R4LVV1-F1
#
_cell.length_a   1.000
_cell.length_b   1.000
_cell.length_c   1.000
_cell.angle_alpha   90.00
_cell.angle_beta   90.00
_cell.angle_gamma   90.00
#
_symmetry.space_group_name_H-M   'P 1'
#
loop_
_entity.id
_entity.type
_entity.pdbx_description
1 polymer ?
#
loop_
_entity_poly.entity_id
_entity_poly.type
_entity_poly.pdbx_seq_one_letter_code
_entity_poly.pdbx_strand_id
1 'polypeptide(L)'
;MAAQLISASNAQKKVPMSTQASLYDDVCRALIAMLGADGAARQADLSPSTPLESLGMDSMKYINLLLSLEDIIGKELDEVAEHIELAEITTVGRLVDLVERLRDL
;
A
#
# COMPACT_ATOMS: atom_id res chain seq x y z
N MET A 1 38.82 43.97 -2.90
CA MET A 1 37.83 43.45 -3.87
C MET A 1 37.26 42.16 -3.29
N ALA A 2 35.93 42.11 -3.22
CA ALA A 2 35.14 41.01 -2.69
C ALA A 2 35.09 39.82 -3.67
N ALA A 3 34.96 38.60 -3.14
CA ALA A 3 33.87 37.66 -3.46
C ALA A 3 34.04 36.36 -2.65
N GLN A 4 33.17 36.19 -1.67
CA GLN A 4 32.80 34.88 -1.13
C GLN A 4 32.08 34.07 -2.21
N LEU A 5 32.32 32.75 -2.25
CA LEU A 5 31.34 31.79 -2.73
C LEU A 5 31.16 30.71 -1.66
N ILE A 6 30.02 30.82 -0.97
CA ILE A 6 29.44 29.86 -0.05
C ILE A 6 28.64 28.85 -0.89
N SER A 7 28.36 27.69 -0.28
CA SER A 7 27.24 26.77 -0.58
C SER A 7 27.58 25.63 -1.54
N ALA A 8 27.25 24.37 -1.27
CA ALA A 8 26.34 23.83 -0.27
C ALA A 8 26.75 22.42 0.13
N SER A 9 26.61 22.12 1.42
CA SER A 9 26.43 20.78 1.96
C SER A 9 25.36 20.04 1.15
N ASN A 10 25.76 19.04 0.36
CA ASN A 10 24.80 18.01 -0.02
C ASN A 10 24.71 17.01 1.13
N ALA A 11 24.00 17.45 2.17
CA ALA A 11 23.45 16.56 3.17
C ALA A 11 22.56 15.58 2.43
N GLN A 12 23.09 14.40 2.10
CA GLN A 12 22.26 13.22 1.92
C GLN A 12 21.61 12.99 3.28
N LYS A 13 20.46 13.65 3.44
CA LYS A 13 19.56 13.48 4.56
C LYS A 13 19.32 11.98 4.67
N LYS A 14 19.82 11.41 5.75
CA LYS A 14 19.25 10.21 6.36
C LYS A 14 17.74 10.33 6.20
N VAL A 15 17.12 9.40 5.49
CA VAL A 15 15.67 9.22 5.54
C VAL A 15 15.42 8.13 6.57
N PRO A 16 15.21 8.45 7.87
CA PRO A 16 14.50 7.53 8.73
C PRO A 16 13.05 8.01 8.73
N MET A 17 12.23 7.50 7.83
CA MET A 17 10.79 7.75 7.87
C MET A 17 10.01 6.53 7.40
N SER A 18 9.64 5.73 8.40
CA SER A 18 8.33 5.08 8.53
C SER A 18 8.04 3.89 7.62
N THR A 19 8.40 2.68 8.08
CA THR A 19 7.95 1.36 7.59
C THR A 19 6.43 1.25 7.36
N GLN A 20 5.64 2.13 7.97
CA GLN A 20 4.18 2.17 7.87
C GLN A 20 3.66 3.05 6.71
N ALA A 21 4.40 4.10 6.33
CA ALA A 21 4.10 4.88 5.13
C ALA A 21 4.45 4.07 3.86
N SER A 22 5.51 3.26 3.91
CA SER A 22 5.85 2.35 2.81
C SER A 22 4.80 1.27 2.61
N LEU A 23 4.24 0.69 3.68
CA LEU A 23 3.25 -0.37 3.54
C LEU A 23 1.96 0.14 2.89
N TYR A 24 1.46 1.30 3.32
CA TYR A 24 0.31 1.93 2.69
C TYR A 24 0.57 2.16 1.20
N ASP A 25 1.72 2.72 0.85
CA ASP A 25 2.09 3.01 -0.54
C ASP A 25 2.24 1.73 -1.39
N ASP A 26 2.77 0.66 -0.82
CA ASP A 26 2.96 -0.63 -1.50
C ASP A 26 1.61 -1.32 -1.74
N VAL A 27 0.72 -1.33 -0.74
CA VAL A 27 -0.65 -1.85 -0.88
C VAL A 27 -1.46 -1.03 -1.88
N CYS A 28 -1.37 0.30 -1.83
CA CYS A 28 -2.01 1.17 -2.82
C CYS A 28 -1.45 0.92 -4.23
N ARG A 29 -0.14 0.71 -4.36
CA ARG A 29 0.49 0.38 -5.65
C ARG A 29 -0.03 -0.95 -6.20
N ALA A 30 -0.11 -2.00 -5.38
CA ALA A 30 -0.65 -3.30 -5.77
C ALA A 30 -2.13 -3.18 -6.19
N LEU A 31 -2.92 -2.45 -5.42
CA LEU A 31 -4.33 -2.17 -5.72
C LEU A 31 -4.49 -1.43 -7.05
N ILE A 32 -3.70 -0.38 -7.29
CA ILE A 32 -3.74 0.39 -8.54
C ILE A 32 -3.29 -0.46 -9.73
N ALA A 33 -2.21 -1.23 -9.56
CA ALA A 33 -1.70 -2.10 -10.62
C ALA A 33 -2.76 -3.12 -11.06
N MET A 34 -3.50 -3.69 -10.12
CA MET A 34 -4.59 -4.61 -10.40
C MET A 34 -5.80 -3.92 -11.07
N LEU A 35 -6.14 -2.70 -10.65
CA LEU A 35 -7.23 -1.92 -11.24
C LEU A 35 -6.87 -1.28 -12.61
N GLY A 36 -5.60 -1.28 -12.98
CA GLY A 36 -5.13 -0.76 -14.27
C GLY A 36 -5.37 0.73 -14.45
N ALA A 37 -5.85 1.13 -15.64
CA ALA A 37 -6.04 2.54 -15.99
C ALA A 37 -7.03 3.27 -15.06
N ASP A 38 -8.08 2.58 -14.60
CA ASP A 38 -9.09 3.12 -13.69
C ASP A 38 -8.51 3.39 -12.30
N GLY A 39 -7.62 2.51 -11.82
CA GLY A 39 -6.88 2.71 -10.58
C GLY A 39 -5.90 3.88 -10.67
N ALA A 40 -5.17 3.98 -11.78
CA ALA A 40 -4.17 5.04 -11.99
C ALA A 40 -4.81 6.43 -11.99
N ALA A 41 -6.00 6.57 -12.59
CA ALA A 41 -6.75 7.83 -12.60
C ALA A 41 -7.18 8.29 -11.20
N ARG A 42 -7.32 7.36 -10.24
CA ARG A 42 -7.82 7.61 -8.88
C ARG A 42 -6.72 7.57 -7.82
N GLN A 43 -5.46 7.34 -8.21
CA GLN A 43 -4.33 7.22 -7.29
C GLN A 43 -4.20 8.40 -6.34
N ALA A 44 -4.36 9.63 -6.86
CA ALA A 44 -4.25 10.86 -6.08
C ALA A 44 -5.40 11.05 -5.08
N ASP A 45 -6.52 10.35 -5.27
CA ASP A 45 -7.73 10.43 -4.44
C ASP A 45 -7.86 9.25 -3.46
N LEU A 46 -6.89 8.32 -3.46
CA LEU A 46 -6.87 7.22 -2.50
C LEU A 46 -6.55 7.74 -1.10
N SER A 47 -7.36 7.28 -0.15
CA SER A 47 -7.20 7.54 1.28
C SER A 47 -7.49 6.25 2.05
N PRO A 48 -7.03 6.13 3.31
CA PRO A 48 -7.38 4.97 4.16
C PRO A 48 -8.90 4.77 4.32
N SER A 49 -9.69 5.84 4.23
CA SER A 49 -11.15 5.80 4.30
C SER A 49 -11.84 5.44 2.98
N THR A 50 -11.10 5.37 1.86
CA THR A 50 -11.69 5.08 0.55
C THR A 50 -12.30 3.68 0.55
N PRO A 51 -13.60 3.52 0.27
CA PRO A 51 -14.24 2.21 0.19
C PRO A 51 -13.71 1.40 -0.99
N LEU A 52 -13.38 0.14 -0.77
CA LEU A 52 -12.88 -0.74 -1.85
C LEU A 52 -13.94 -0.94 -2.94
N GLU A 53 -15.21 -1.06 -2.57
CA GLU A 53 -16.33 -1.15 -3.52
C GLU A 53 -16.41 0.06 -4.46
N SER A 54 -16.08 1.27 -3.97
CA SER A 54 -16.07 2.49 -4.81
C SER A 54 -15.03 2.43 -5.93
N LEU A 55 -13.99 1.62 -5.75
CA LEU A 55 -12.95 1.33 -6.72
C LEU A 55 -13.35 0.22 -7.71
N GLY A 56 -14.58 -0.29 -7.62
CA GLY A 56 -15.07 -1.39 -8.44
C GLY A 56 -14.52 -2.74 -8.00
N MET A 57 -14.14 -2.88 -6.73
CA MET A 57 -13.74 -4.17 -6.14
C MET A 57 -14.96 -5.07 -5.98
N ASP A 58 -14.85 -6.27 -6.53
CA ASP A 58 -15.78 -7.38 -6.32
C ASP A 58 -15.04 -8.54 -5.61
N SER A 59 -15.78 -9.57 -5.21
CA SER A 59 -15.19 -10.72 -4.48
C SER A 59 -14.06 -11.42 -5.25
N MET A 60 -14.10 -11.43 -6.60
CA MET A 60 -13.07 -12.08 -7.41
C MET A 60 -11.81 -11.22 -7.50
N LYS A 61 -11.96 -9.91 -7.72
CA LYS A 61 -10.85 -8.95 -7.68
C LYS A 61 -10.21 -8.92 -6.30
N TYR A 62 -11.00 -9.11 -5.25
CA TYR A 62 -10.50 -9.19 -3.90
C TYR A 62 -9.52 -10.36 -3.71
N ILE A 63 -9.89 -11.55 -4.18
CA ILE A 63 -9.01 -12.73 -4.12
C ILE A 63 -7.73 -12.47 -4.94
N ASN A 64 -7.86 -11.91 -6.14
CA ASN A 64 -6.70 -11.58 -6.98
C ASN A 64 -5.78 -10.54 -6.32
N LEU A 65 -6.35 -9.58 -5.58
CA LEU A 65 -5.58 -8.60 -4.81
C LEU A 65 -4.79 -9.30 -3.70
N LEU A 66 -5.42 -10.19 -2.94
CA LEU A 66 -4.76 -10.95 -1.87
C LEU A 66 -3.59 -11.78 -2.42
N LEU A 67 -3.77 -12.45 -3.56
CA LEU A 67 -2.69 -13.18 -4.25
C LEU A 67 -1.56 -12.24 -4.67
N SER A 68 -1.88 -11.03 -5.14
CA SER A 68 -0.87 -10.02 -5.51
C SER A 68 -0.14 -9.41 -4.30
N LEU A 69 -0.68 -9.59 -3.10
CA LEU A 69 -0.10 -9.09 -1.84
C LEU A 69 0.79 -10.13 -1.15
N GLU A 70 0.85 -11.39 -1.61
CA GLU A 70 1.72 -12.45 -1.05
C GLU A 70 3.18 -11.99 -0.96
N ASP A 71 3.69 -11.35 -2.00
CA ASP A 71 5.06 -10.79 -2.04
C ASP A 71 5.28 -9.70 -0.97
N ILE A 72 4.24 -8.92 -0.64
CA ILE A 72 4.29 -7.86 0.38
C ILE A 72 4.16 -8.46 1.79
N ILE A 73 3.31 -9.48 1.96
CA ILE A 73 3.11 -10.20 3.21
C ILE A 73 4.34 -11.06 3.54
N GLY A 74 5.02 -11.59 2.52
CA GLY A 74 6.13 -12.53 2.65
C GLY A 74 5.70 -13.95 3.00
N LYS A 75 4.43 -14.29 2.77
CA LYS A 75 3.80 -15.60 3.04
C LYS A 75 2.85 -15.95 1.91
N GLU A 76 2.66 -17.25 1.67
CA GLU A 76 1.65 -17.72 0.75
C GLU A 76 0.24 -17.50 1.32
N LEU A 77 -0.74 -17.18 0.47
CA LEU A 77 -2.11 -16.92 0.91
C LEU A 77 -2.71 -18.13 1.63
N ASP A 78 -2.35 -19.35 1.23
CA ASP A 78 -2.81 -20.59 1.85
C ASP A 78 -2.38 -20.71 3.33
N GLU A 79 -1.25 -20.10 3.73
CA GLU A 79 -0.77 -20.10 5.11
C GLU A 79 -1.54 -19.12 6.00
N VAL A 80 -2.03 -18.03 5.41
CA VAL A 80 -2.65 -16.91 6.15
C VAL A 80 -4.16 -16.80 5.93
N ALA A 81 -4.74 -17.60 5.03
CA ALA A 81 -6.14 -17.55 4.63
C ALA A 81 -7.11 -17.69 5.81
N GLU A 82 -6.76 -18.48 6.83
CA GLU A 82 -7.58 -18.63 8.04
C GLU A 82 -7.66 -17.37 8.91
N HIS A 83 -6.74 -16.42 8.70
CA HIS A 83 -6.68 -15.14 9.40
C HIS A 83 -7.31 -13.98 8.60
N ILE A 84 -7.89 -14.28 7.42
CA ILE A 84 -8.49 -13.28 6.53
C ILE A 84 -10.00 -13.25 6.71
N GLU A 85 -10.50 -12.14 7.26
CA GLU A 85 -11.93 -11.89 7.36
C GLU A 85 -12.37 -10.88 6.29
N LEU A 86 -12.78 -11.40 5.12
CA LEU A 86 -13.19 -10.57 3.98
C LEU A 86 -14.29 -9.55 4.31
N ALA A 87 -15.19 -9.89 5.24
CA ALA A 87 -16.29 -9.03 5.67
C ALA A 87 -15.82 -7.75 6.38
N GLU A 88 -14.65 -7.77 7.02
CA GLU A 88 -14.12 -6.61 7.74
C GLU A 88 -13.42 -5.61 6.80
N ILE A 89 -13.05 -6.06 5.60
CA ILE A 89 -12.16 -5.30 4.72
C ILE A 89 -12.96 -4.48 3.72
N THR A 90 -13.51 -3.38 4.24
CA THR A 90 -14.39 -2.48 3.49
C THR A 90 -13.68 -1.27 2.90
N THR A 91 -12.51 -0.91 3.44
CA THR A 91 -11.73 0.26 3.03
C THR A 91 -10.26 -0.07 2.77
N VAL A 92 -9.56 0.83 2.06
CA VAL A 92 -8.12 0.71 1.82
C VAL A 92 -7.33 0.63 3.12
N GLY A 93 -7.70 1.40 4.15
CA GLY A 93 -7.05 1.34 5.46
C GLY A 93 -7.20 -0.02 6.13
N ARG A 94 -8.40 -0.63 6.06
CA ARG A 94 -8.62 -1.99 6.59
C ARG A 94 -7.81 -3.04 5.85
N LEU A 95 -7.60 -2.86 4.56
CA LEU A 95 -6.73 -3.73 3.78
C LEU A 95 -5.28 -3.62 4.24
N VAL A 96 -4.79 -2.39 4.49
CA VAL A 96 -3.44 -2.16 5.02
C VAL A 96 -3.27 -2.76 6.41
N ASP A 97 -4.25 -2.56 7.30
CA ASP A 97 -4.26 -3.18 8.64
C ASP A 97 -4.20 -4.71 8.55
N LEU A 98 -4.92 -5.31 7.60
CA LEU A 98 -4.86 -6.76 7.37
C LEU A 98 -3.44 -7.17 6.94
N VAL A 99 -2.88 -6.54 5.92
CA VAL A 99 -1.55 -6.91 5.40
C VAL A 99 -0.48 -6.76 6.48
N GLU A 100 -0.56 -5.70 7.29
CA GLU A 100 0.34 -5.49 8.44
C GLU A 100 0.22 -6.65 9.44
N ARG A 101 -1.00 -7.01 9.82
CA ARG A 101 -1.28 -8.13 10.72
C ARG A 101 -0.77 -9.47 10.17
N LEU A 102 -0.97 -9.75 8.87
CA LEU A 102 -0.55 -11.01 8.25
C LEU A 102 0.98 -11.13 8.17
N ARG A 103 1.69 -10.02 7.94
CA ARG A 103 3.15 -9.99 7.93
C ARG A 103 3.75 -10.34 9.29
N ASP A 104 3.06 -9.99 10.37
CA ASP A 104 3.53 -10.14 11.74
C ASP A 104 3.20 -11.52 12.37
N LEU A 105 2.50 -12.40 11.64
CA LEU A 105 2.24 -13.80 12.02
C LEU A 105 3.49 -14.69 11.89
#